data_AF-A0A522UVF1-F1
#
_entry.id   AF-A0A522UVF1-F1
#
_cell.length_a   1.000
_cell.length_b   1.000
_cell.length_c   1.000
_cell.angle_alpha   90.00
_cell.angle_beta   90.00
_cell.angle_gamma   90.00
#
_symmetry.space_group_name_H-M   'P 1'
#
loop_
_entity.id
_entity.type
_entity.pdbx_description
1 polymer ?
#
loop_
_entity_poly.entity_id
_entity_poly.type
_entity_poly.pdbx_seq_one_letter_code
_entity_poly.pdbx_strand_id
1 'polypeptide(L)'
;MSKKNCWEAKKCGREPGGEKIAELGECPAVSSFKAHGINHGINGGRACWAITGTYCEGKIQGTFANKIRECANCSFFILVSSEEGNQLASVPSIIQKINEK
;
A
#
# COMPACT_ATOMS: atom_id res chain seq x y z
N MET A 1 9.30 2.76 17.91
CA MET A 1 9.72 3.13 16.54
C MET A 1 8.51 3.01 15.61
N SER A 2 8.33 3.97 14.70
CA SER A 2 7.27 3.90 13.67
C SER A 2 7.58 2.82 12.63
N LYS A 3 6.58 2.01 12.24
CA LYS A 3 6.72 1.05 11.13
C LYS A 3 6.75 1.82 9.81
N LYS A 4 7.54 1.35 8.83
CA LYS A 4 7.69 2.01 7.53
C LYS A 4 6.50 1.76 6.62
N ASN A 5 6.09 2.77 5.86
CA ASN A 5 5.15 2.68 4.75
C ASN A 5 5.85 2.22 3.47
N CYS A 6 5.06 1.79 2.49
CA CYS A 6 5.56 1.25 1.23
C CYS A 6 6.50 2.23 0.51
N TRP A 7 6.16 3.51 0.48
CA TRP A 7 6.99 4.52 -0.19
C TRP A 7 8.32 4.78 0.54
N GLU A 8 8.37 4.65 1.87
CA GLU A 8 9.63 4.76 2.64
C GLU A 8 10.53 3.54 2.46
N ALA A 9 9.94 2.35 2.28
CA ALA A 9 10.66 1.10 2.08
C ALA A 9 11.11 0.91 0.62
N LYS A 10 10.25 1.24 -0.35
CA LYS A 10 10.50 1.05 -1.79
C LYS A 10 11.18 2.25 -2.44
N LYS A 11 11.06 3.46 -1.87
CA LYS A 11 11.61 4.71 -2.42
C LYS A 11 11.25 4.88 -3.90
N CYS A 12 9.97 4.72 -4.22
CA CYS A 12 9.52 4.73 -5.61
C CYS A 12 9.45 6.15 -6.21
N GLY A 13 9.58 7.20 -5.40
CA GLY A 13 9.53 8.60 -5.83
C GLY A 13 8.09 9.13 -6.00
N ARG A 14 7.09 8.41 -5.50
CA ARG A 14 5.65 8.76 -5.58
C ARG A 14 5.03 9.02 -4.19
N GLU A 15 5.85 9.15 -3.16
CA GLU A 15 5.53 9.73 -1.84
C GLU A 15 5.14 11.22 -1.95
N PRO A 16 4.53 11.83 -0.91
CA PRO A 16 4.33 13.28 -0.88
C PRO A 16 5.61 14.06 -1.21
N GLY A 17 5.55 14.93 -2.21
CA GLY A 17 6.71 15.71 -2.67
C GLY A 17 7.78 14.89 -3.41
N GLY A 18 7.49 13.63 -3.77
CA GLY A 18 8.41 12.76 -4.48
C GLY A 18 8.72 13.21 -5.92
N GLU A 19 9.92 12.89 -6.38
CA GLU A 19 10.47 13.32 -7.68
C GLU A 19 9.66 12.83 -8.90
N LYS A 20 8.92 11.73 -8.77
CA LYS A 20 8.14 11.13 -9.86
C LYS A 20 6.67 11.53 -9.86
N ILE A 21 6.23 12.41 -8.96
CA ILE A 21 4.85 12.91 -8.95
C ILE A 21 4.51 13.60 -10.29
N ALA A 22 5.42 14.41 -10.84
CA ALA A 22 5.16 15.18 -12.06
C ALA A 22 4.91 14.28 -13.29
N GLU A 23 5.54 13.12 -13.34
CA GLU A 23 5.45 12.18 -14.47
C GLU A 23 4.38 11.10 -14.24
N LEU A 24 4.31 10.54 -13.03
CA LEU A 24 3.51 9.33 -12.74
C LEU A 24 2.35 9.58 -11.77
N GLY A 25 2.20 10.81 -11.27
CA GLY A 25 1.25 11.18 -10.23
C GLY A 25 1.64 10.68 -8.84
N GLU A 26 1.02 11.23 -7.80
CA GLU A 26 1.17 10.74 -6.43
C GLU A 26 0.65 9.29 -6.31
N CYS A 27 1.27 8.48 -5.44
CA CYS A 27 0.82 7.11 -5.21
C CYS A 27 -0.57 7.09 -4.54
N PRO A 28 -1.55 6.33 -5.04
CA PRO A 28 -2.88 6.25 -4.41
C PRO A 28 -2.88 5.80 -2.94
N ALA A 29 -1.85 5.07 -2.51
CA ALA A 29 -1.67 4.70 -1.11
C ALA A 29 -1.48 5.92 -0.19
N VAL A 30 -0.92 7.02 -0.71
CA VAL A 30 -0.70 8.26 0.04
C VAL A 30 -2.03 8.94 0.34
N SER A 31 -2.95 9.00 -0.61
CA SER A 31 -4.26 9.66 -0.47
C SER A 31 -5.38 8.74 0.04
N SER A 32 -5.08 7.48 0.37
CA SER A 32 -6.04 6.53 0.95
C SER A 32 -6.23 6.76 2.46
N PHE A 33 -6.76 7.93 2.83
CA PHE A 33 -6.90 8.34 4.24
C PHE A 33 -7.76 7.40 5.08
N LYS A 34 -8.78 6.76 4.49
CA LYS A 34 -9.63 5.77 5.19
C LYS A 34 -8.85 4.53 5.63
N ALA A 35 -7.74 4.21 4.97
CA ALA A 35 -6.86 3.12 5.36
C ALA A 35 -5.89 3.50 6.50
N HIS A 36 -5.89 4.75 6.98
CA HIS A 36 -4.98 5.18 8.03
C HIS A 36 -5.09 4.31 9.29
N GLY A 37 -3.95 3.95 9.86
CA GLY A 37 -3.82 3.07 11.02
C GLY A 37 -3.94 1.58 10.70
N ILE A 38 -4.37 1.19 9.48
CA ILE A 38 -4.36 -0.22 9.08
C ILE A 38 -2.93 -0.72 9.09
N ASN A 39 -2.72 -1.86 9.77
CA ASN A 39 -1.40 -2.44 10.00
C ASN A 39 -0.43 -1.38 10.55
N HIS A 40 -0.85 -0.49 11.46
CA HIS A 40 0.03 0.55 12.02
C HIS A 40 0.69 1.46 10.95
N GLY A 41 0.07 1.59 9.77
CA GLY A 41 0.55 2.43 8.67
C GLY A 41 -0.10 3.81 8.64
N ILE A 42 0.53 4.71 7.89
CA ILE A 42 -0.06 6.01 7.55
C ILE A 42 -0.85 5.84 6.26
N ASN A 43 -2.12 6.24 6.27
CA ASN A 43 -3.04 6.13 5.12
C ASN A 43 -2.99 4.70 4.57
N GLY A 44 -2.82 4.54 3.25
CA GLY A 44 -2.68 3.23 2.60
C GLY A 44 -1.29 2.62 2.65
N GLY A 45 -0.32 3.25 3.32
CA GLY A 45 1.10 2.94 3.20
C GLY A 45 1.49 1.51 3.61
N ARG A 46 0.81 0.93 4.60
CA ARG A 46 0.97 -0.47 5.02
C ARG A 46 -0.22 -1.36 4.65
N ALA A 47 -0.99 -0.92 3.66
CA ALA A 47 -2.13 -1.64 3.10
C ALA A 47 -2.12 -1.57 1.57
N CYS A 48 -0.97 -1.21 0.98
CA CYS A 48 -0.90 -0.77 -0.41
C CYS A 48 -1.36 -1.85 -1.38
N TRP A 49 -1.24 -3.14 -1.06
CA TRP A 49 -1.70 -4.26 -1.89
C TRP A 49 -3.23 -4.25 -2.11
N ALA A 50 -3.99 -3.64 -1.21
CA ALA A 50 -5.45 -3.56 -1.26
C ALA A 50 -5.96 -2.20 -1.78
N ILE A 51 -5.16 -1.43 -2.54
CA ILE A 51 -5.53 -0.11 -3.11
C ILE A 51 -5.28 -0.08 -4.62
N THR A 52 -6.28 0.08 -5.47
CA THR A 52 -6.06 0.11 -6.94
C THR A 52 -5.15 1.26 -7.40
N GLY A 53 -4.48 1.10 -8.54
CA GLY A 53 -3.63 2.14 -9.14
C GLY A 53 -2.27 2.37 -8.47
N THR A 54 -1.91 1.60 -7.44
CA THR A 54 -0.56 1.66 -6.86
C THR A 54 0.48 1.06 -7.80
N TYR A 55 1.69 1.60 -7.74
CA TYR A 55 2.84 1.16 -8.53
C TYR A 55 3.63 0.07 -7.80
N CYS A 56 3.62 -1.15 -8.33
CA CYS A 56 4.55 -2.19 -7.93
C CYS A 56 5.51 -2.46 -9.08
N GLU A 57 6.81 -2.46 -8.81
CA GLU A 57 7.85 -2.92 -9.75
C GLU A 57 7.82 -2.29 -11.15
N GLY A 58 7.54 -0.98 -11.26
CA GLY A 58 7.56 -0.35 -12.57
C GLY A 58 6.22 -0.36 -13.31
N LYS A 59 5.15 -0.89 -12.71
CA LYS A 59 3.84 -1.02 -13.38
C LYS A 59 2.69 -0.55 -12.50
N ILE A 60 1.78 0.21 -13.10
CA ILE A 60 0.46 0.49 -12.50
C ILE A 60 -0.35 -0.82 -12.60
N GLN A 61 -0.76 -1.35 -11.46
CA GLN A 61 -1.44 -2.65 -11.39
C GLN A 61 -2.97 -2.51 -11.53
N GLY A 62 -3.58 -3.46 -12.22
CA GLY A 62 -5.02 -3.52 -12.55
C GLY A 62 -5.92 -3.91 -11.37
N THR A 63 -6.89 -4.80 -11.60
CA THR A 63 -7.91 -5.18 -10.60
C THR A 63 -7.31 -5.82 -9.33
N PHE A 64 -8.04 -5.75 -8.21
CA PHE A 64 -7.62 -6.30 -6.91
C PHE A 64 -7.16 -7.77 -6.95
N ALA A 65 -7.83 -8.61 -7.74
CA ALA A 65 -7.53 -10.04 -7.84
C ALA A 65 -6.14 -10.32 -8.46
N ASN A 66 -5.75 -9.55 -9.48
CA ASN A 66 -4.41 -9.67 -10.08
C ASN A 66 -3.34 -9.20 -9.10
N LYS A 67 -3.69 -8.19 -8.31
CA LYS A 67 -2.78 -7.56 -7.37
C LYS A 67 -2.40 -8.43 -6.18
N ILE A 68 -3.32 -9.24 -5.66
CA ILE A 68 -3.04 -10.15 -4.52
C ILE A 68 -1.97 -11.18 -4.90
N ARG A 69 -2.03 -11.75 -6.11
CA ARG A 69 -1.01 -12.71 -6.58
C ARG A 69 0.36 -12.07 -6.71
N GLU A 70 0.46 -10.90 -7.34
CA GLU A 70 1.72 -10.18 -7.51
C GLU A 70 2.29 -9.73 -6.14
N CYS A 71 1.42 -9.37 -5.20
CA CYS A 71 1.84 -8.93 -3.87
C CYS A 71 2.40 -10.06 -3.00
N ALA A 72 2.10 -11.33 -3.29
CA ALA A 72 2.69 -12.46 -2.57
C ALA A 72 4.22 -12.49 -2.67
N ASN A 73 4.79 -11.97 -3.78
CA ASN A 73 6.24 -11.85 -3.99
C ASN A 73 6.79 -10.46 -3.63
N CYS A 74 5.94 -9.52 -3.22
CA CYS A 74 6.38 -8.18 -2.88
C CYS A 74 7.12 -8.19 -1.52
N SER A 75 8.41 -7.86 -1.54
CA SER A 75 9.22 -7.82 -0.31
C SER A 75 8.64 -6.93 0.81
N PHE A 76 7.90 -5.88 0.45
CA PHE A 76 7.25 -5.03 1.45
C PHE A 76 5.99 -5.68 2.05
N PHE A 77 5.20 -6.39 1.25
CA PHE A 77 4.06 -7.15 1.80
C PHE A 77 4.54 -8.26 2.74
N ILE A 78 5.63 -8.96 2.38
CA ILE A 78 6.25 -10.00 3.23
C ILE A 78 6.74 -9.39 4.54
N LEU A 79 7.43 -8.23 4.48
CA LEU A 79 7.84 -7.48 5.66
C LEU A 79 6.65 -7.14 6.55
N VAL A 80 5.58 -6.57 5.97
CA VAL A 80 4.39 -6.19 6.73
C VAL A 80 3.73 -7.41 7.37
N SER A 81 3.58 -8.50 6.64
CA SER A 81 3.00 -9.75 7.13
C SER A 81 3.81 -10.31 8.30
N SER A 82 5.15 -10.25 8.23
CA SER A 82 6.02 -10.65 9.33
C SER A 82 5.92 -9.73 10.55
N GLU A 83 5.75 -8.42 10.34
CA GLU A 83 5.68 -7.43 11.43
C GLU A 83 4.32 -7.39 12.14
N GLU A 84 3.23 -7.76 11.46
CA GLU A 84 1.89 -7.83 12.06
C GLU A 84 1.53 -9.23 12.59
N GLY A 85 2.06 -10.29 11.97
CA GLY A 85 1.73 -11.67 12.30
C GLY A 85 0.21 -11.91 12.25
N ASN A 86 -0.35 -12.46 13.33
CA ASN A 86 -1.78 -12.77 13.44
C ASN A 86 -2.69 -11.52 13.46
N GLN A 87 -2.13 -10.32 13.61
CA GLN A 87 -2.87 -9.06 13.60
C GLN A 87 -2.94 -8.41 12.21
N LEU A 88 -2.39 -9.06 11.18
CA LEU A 88 -2.43 -8.55 9.82
C LEU A 88 -3.89 -8.37 9.37
N ALA A 89 -4.25 -7.16 8.96
CA ALA A 89 -5.58 -6.88 8.41
C ALA A 89 -5.80 -7.66 7.11
N SER A 90 -6.93 -8.37 7.04
CA SER A 90 -7.30 -9.14 5.85
C SER A 90 -7.66 -8.22 4.68
N VAL A 91 -7.42 -8.67 3.45
CA VAL A 91 -7.76 -7.86 2.26
C VAL A 91 -9.24 -7.44 2.25
N PRO A 92 -10.22 -8.30 2.56
CA PRO A 92 -11.62 -7.89 2.65
C PRO A 92 -11.87 -6.79 3.68
N SER A 93 -11.24 -6.85 4.88
CA SER A 93 -11.45 -5.82 5.90
C SER A 93 -10.85 -4.48 5.50
N ILE A 94 -9.70 -4.51 4.80
CA ILE A 94 -9.08 -3.30 4.26
C ILE A 94 -10.00 -2.67 3.20
N ILE A 95 -10.51 -3.46 2.25
CA ILE A 95 -11.40 -2.99 1.19
C ILE A 95 -12.69 -2.43 1.76
N GLN A 96 -13.29 -3.11 2.75
CA GLN A 96 -14.48 -2.63 3.44
C GLN A 96 -14.22 -1.24 4.02
N LYS A 97 -13.14 -1.07 4.78
CA LYS A 97 -12.82 0.21 5.44
C LYS A 97 -12.54 1.34 4.45
N ILE A 98 -11.96 1.04 3.29
CA ILE A 98 -11.75 2.04 2.23
C ILE A 98 -13.07 2.47 1.58
N ASN A 99 -14.03 1.55 1.45
CA ASN A 99 -15.31 1.77 0.77
C ASN A 99 -16.45 2.24 1.67
N GLU A 100 -16.30 2.15 3.00
CA GLU A 100 -17.25 2.70 3.98
C GLU A 100 -17.49 4.19 3.64
N LYS A 101 -18.75 4.59 3.46
CA LYS A 101 -19.11 5.94 2.99
C LYS A 101 -18.78 6.99 4.04
#